data_AF-A0A2J5P7R9-F1
#
_entry.id   AF-A0A2J5P7R9-F1
#
_cell.length_a   1.000
_cell.length_b   1.000
_cell.length_c   1.000
_cell.angle_alpha   90.00
_cell.angle_beta   90.00
_cell.angle_gamma   90.00
#
_symmetry.space_group_name_H-M   'P 1'
#
loop_
_entity.id
_entity.type
_entity.pdbx_description
1 polymer ?
#
loop_
_entity_poly.entity_id
_entity_poly.type
_entity_poly.pdbx_seq_one_letter_code
_entity_poly.pdbx_strand_id
1 'polypeptide(L)'
;MTRKISALMLGISLVLANSQAVAHGHHSHGPALTEAEQKASEGIFADQDVKDRALSDWEGIWQSVNPYLLNGDLDAVLEQKAKKAGKSVAEYREYYKKGYATDVEQIGIEDNVMEFHIGTTVNACKYAYSGYKILTYASGKKGVRYLFECQQADSK
;
A
#
# COMPACT_ATOMS: atom_id res chain seq x y z
N MET A 1 4.51 47.93 -59.38
CA MET A 1 4.62 46.46 -59.52
C MET A 1 5.26 45.88 -58.27
N THR A 2 4.45 45.53 -57.28
CA THR A 2 4.88 45.00 -55.98
C THR A 2 4.84 43.48 -56.00
N ARG A 3 6.01 42.85 -55.83
CA ARG A 3 6.24 41.41 -55.92
C ARG A 3 5.90 40.78 -54.56
N LYS A 4 4.91 39.88 -54.53
CA LYS A 4 4.51 39.13 -53.33
C LYS A 4 5.55 38.03 -53.07
N ILE A 5 6.14 38.02 -51.87
CA ILE A 5 6.99 36.94 -51.39
C ILE A 5 6.11 36.03 -50.52
N SER A 6 5.86 34.81 -50.99
CA SER A 6 5.23 33.75 -50.20
C SER A 6 6.21 33.25 -49.14
N ALA A 7 5.87 33.42 -47.86
CA ALA A 7 6.58 32.80 -46.76
C ALA A 7 6.08 31.36 -46.58
N LEU A 8 6.96 30.40 -46.87
CA LEU A 8 6.78 28.98 -46.60
C LEU A 8 7.20 28.71 -45.15
N MET A 9 6.25 28.61 -44.22
CA MET A 9 6.51 28.23 -42.83
C MET A 9 6.51 26.70 -42.72
N LEU A 10 7.71 26.12 -42.60
CA LEU A 10 7.92 24.72 -42.25
C LEU A 10 7.66 24.55 -40.74
N GLY A 11 6.51 23.99 -40.37
CA GLY A 11 6.20 23.62 -38.98
C GLY A 11 6.91 22.32 -38.60
N ILE A 12 7.91 22.40 -37.73
CA ILE A 12 8.56 21.23 -37.13
C ILE A 12 7.68 20.74 -35.98
N SER A 13 6.96 19.65 -36.18
CA SER A 13 6.25 18.93 -35.13
C SER A 13 7.25 18.18 -34.25
N LEU A 14 7.51 18.67 -33.03
CA LEU A 14 8.21 17.87 -32.01
C LEU A 14 7.28 16.73 -31.56
N VAL A 15 7.59 15.51 -31.99
CA VAL A 15 7.02 14.30 -31.41
C VAL A 15 7.68 14.08 -30.05
N LEU A 16 6.94 14.35 -28.97
CA LEU A 16 7.32 13.93 -27.62
C LEU A 16 7.15 12.41 -27.55
N ALA A 17 8.24 11.68 -27.76
CA ALA A 17 8.31 10.27 -27.48
C ALA A 17 8.23 10.08 -25.95
N ASN A 18 7.07 9.64 -25.46
CA ASN A 18 6.92 9.12 -24.09
C ASN A 18 7.84 7.92 -23.92
N SER A 19 9.01 8.18 -23.33
CA SER A 19 9.92 7.15 -22.90
C SER A 19 9.34 6.55 -21.62
N GLN A 20 8.62 5.42 -21.74
CA GLN A 20 8.34 4.58 -20.58
C GLN A 20 9.69 4.01 -20.11
N ALA A 21 10.34 4.72 -19.20
CA ALA A 21 11.49 4.22 -18.48
C ALA A 21 11.00 3.05 -17.61
N VAL A 22 11.20 1.82 -18.09
CA VAL A 22 10.98 0.63 -17.29
C VAL A 22 12.13 0.53 -16.31
N ALA A 23 11.95 1.09 -15.11
CA ALA A 23 12.85 0.91 -14.00
C ALA A 23 12.68 -0.52 -13.44
N HIS A 24 13.36 -1.52 -14.02
CA HIS A 24 13.55 -2.82 -13.39
C HIS A 24 14.68 -2.73 -12.36
N GLY A 25 14.39 -2.08 -11.22
CA GLY A 25 15.21 -2.17 -10.02
C GLY A 25 14.93 -3.46 -9.24
N HIS A 26 15.82 -3.83 -8.31
CA HIS A 26 15.58 -4.91 -7.35
C HIS A 26 14.21 -4.70 -6.66
N HIS A 27 13.24 -5.57 -7.00
CA HIS A 27 11.87 -5.54 -6.43
C HIS A 27 11.80 -6.07 -4.99
N SER A 28 12.95 -6.32 -4.36
CA SER A 28 13.06 -6.86 -3.01
C SER A 28 13.74 -5.84 -2.12
N HIS A 29 13.20 -5.68 -0.92
CA HIS A 29 13.73 -4.83 0.12
C HIS A 29 14.10 -5.72 1.32
N GLY A 30 15.27 -5.46 1.91
CA GLY A 30 15.79 -6.25 3.04
C GLY A 30 16.44 -7.57 2.63
N PRO A 31 16.88 -8.37 3.61
CA PRO A 31 17.41 -9.70 3.37
C PRO A 31 16.31 -10.65 2.85
N ALA A 32 16.73 -11.69 2.13
CA ALA A 32 15.82 -12.76 1.73
C ALA A 32 15.25 -13.47 2.96
N LEU A 33 13.95 -13.78 2.93
CA LEU A 33 13.30 -14.54 3.99
C LEU A 33 13.87 -15.97 4.05
N THR A 34 14.10 -16.45 5.26
CA THR A 34 14.30 -17.88 5.52
C THR A 34 13.04 -18.67 5.20
N GLU A 35 13.16 -19.99 5.04
CA GLU A 35 11.99 -20.85 4.80
C GLU A 35 10.94 -20.73 5.92
N ALA A 36 11.39 -20.59 7.17
CA ALA A 36 10.51 -20.40 8.32
C ALA A 36 9.76 -19.06 8.24
N GLU A 37 10.43 -17.97 7.88
CA GLU A 37 9.80 -16.65 7.70
C GLU A 37 8.85 -16.62 6.50
N GLN A 38 9.20 -17.31 5.41
CA GLN A 38 8.32 -17.46 4.25
C GLN A 38 7.02 -18.19 4.65
N LYS A 39 7.12 -19.32 5.37
CA LYS A 39 5.96 -20.04 5.90
C LYS A 39 5.15 -19.18 6.87
N ALA A 40 5.81 -18.42 7.73
CA ALA A 40 5.14 -17.50 8.65
C ALA A 40 4.34 -16.42 7.88
N SER A 41 4.90 -15.87 6.79
CA SER A 41 4.20 -14.90 5.91
C SER A 41 2.95 -15.47 5.23
N GLU A 42 2.92 -16.80 5.06
CA GLU A 42 1.79 -17.53 4.49
C GLU A 42 0.77 -17.98 5.54
N GLY A 43 0.99 -17.64 6.82
CA GLY A 43 0.13 -17.95 7.95
C GLY A 43 0.39 -19.31 8.60
N ILE A 44 1.61 -19.87 8.43
CA ILE A 44 2.04 -21.17 8.95
C ILE A 44 3.24 -20.97 9.89
N PHE A 45 3.02 -21.00 11.20
CA PHE A 45 4.04 -20.79 12.24
C PHE A 45 3.58 -21.41 13.57
N ALA A 46 4.48 -21.68 14.53
CA ALA A 46 4.09 -22.07 15.88
C ALA A 46 3.88 -20.83 16.76
N ASP A 47 2.99 -20.90 17.75
CA ASP A 47 2.69 -19.73 18.61
C ASP A 47 3.92 -19.26 19.40
N GLN A 48 4.76 -20.21 19.83
CA GLN A 48 6.01 -19.94 20.54
C GLN A 48 7.07 -19.19 19.70
N ASP A 49 6.91 -19.16 18.37
CA ASP A 49 7.83 -18.46 17.48
C ASP A 49 7.46 -16.97 17.34
N VAL A 50 6.28 -16.56 17.84
CA VAL A 50 5.81 -15.17 17.79
C VAL A 50 6.49 -14.34 18.88
N LYS A 51 7.00 -13.18 18.48
CA LYS A 51 7.74 -12.25 19.35
C LYS A 51 7.06 -10.89 19.35
N ASP A 52 7.25 -10.13 20.43
CA ASP A 52 6.86 -8.73 20.49
C ASP A 52 7.60 -7.90 19.44
N ARG A 53 6.97 -6.81 18.99
CA ARG A 53 7.54 -5.87 18.01
C ARG A 53 7.30 -4.44 18.47
N ALA A 54 8.30 -3.59 18.26
CA ALA A 54 8.20 -2.16 18.54
C ALA A 54 7.46 -1.42 17.42
N LEU A 55 6.90 -0.25 17.72
CA LEU A 55 6.22 0.58 16.71
C LEU A 55 7.17 1.05 15.59
N SER A 56 8.47 1.14 15.87
CA SER A 56 9.52 1.49 14.90
C SER A 56 9.62 0.53 13.71
N ASP A 57 9.10 -0.70 13.83
CA ASP A 57 9.01 -1.61 12.68
C ASP A 57 8.08 -1.11 11.57
N TRP A 58 7.22 -0.13 11.89
CA TRP A 58 6.34 0.57 10.95
C TRP A 58 6.75 2.03 10.76
N GLU A 59 7.94 2.45 11.21
CA GLU A 59 8.41 3.82 11.04
C GLU A 59 8.45 4.22 9.56
N GLY A 60 8.03 5.46 9.27
CA GLY A 60 7.97 6.01 7.93
C GLY A 60 6.61 6.59 7.56
N ILE A 61 6.46 6.90 6.27
CA ILE A 61 5.25 7.50 5.69
C ILE A 61 4.57 6.47 4.79
N TRP A 62 3.30 6.23 5.05
CA TRP A 62 2.50 5.20 4.39
C TRP A 62 1.30 5.81 3.70
N GLN A 63 1.09 5.44 2.44
CA GLN A 63 -0.05 5.90 1.64
C GLN A 63 -1.13 4.82 1.56
N SER A 64 -2.39 5.26 1.60
CA SER A 64 -3.52 4.37 1.35
C SER A 64 -3.53 3.86 -0.08
N VAL A 65 -3.83 2.57 -0.25
CA VAL A 65 -4.00 1.95 -1.56
C VAL A 65 -5.42 2.12 -2.13
N ASN A 66 -6.34 2.68 -1.34
CA ASN A 66 -7.74 2.88 -1.73
C ASN A 66 -7.89 3.71 -3.02
N PRO A 67 -7.21 4.86 -3.20
CA PRO A 67 -7.34 5.67 -4.42
C PRO A 67 -6.93 4.92 -5.69
N TYR A 68 -5.88 4.09 -5.62
CA TYR A 68 -5.40 3.25 -6.71
C TYR A 68 -6.39 2.15 -7.12
N LEU A 69 -7.22 1.68 -6.18
CA LEU A 69 -8.31 0.76 -6.52
C LEU A 69 -9.45 1.49 -7.22
N LEU A 70 -9.79 2.70 -6.74
CA LEU A 70 -10.94 3.47 -7.23
C LEU A 70 -10.68 4.09 -8.61
N ASN A 71 -9.45 4.50 -8.89
CA ASN A 71 -9.07 5.09 -10.19
C ASN A 71 -8.72 4.05 -11.27
N GLY A 72 -8.60 2.77 -10.91
CA GLY A 72 -8.33 1.67 -11.84
C GLY A 72 -6.86 1.27 -11.97
N ASP A 73 -5.94 1.88 -11.24
CA ASP A 73 -4.50 1.56 -11.31
C ASP A 73 -4.19 0.12 -10.88
N LEU A 74 -5.04 -0.49 -10.04
CA LEU A 74 -4.89 -1.87 -9.60
C LEU A 74 -5.54 -2.91 -10.54
N ASP A 75 -6.11 -2.52 -11.67
CA ASP A 75 -6.91 -3.40 -12.53
C ASP A 75 -6.11 -4.62 -13.04
N ALA A 76 -4.85 -4.41 -13.47
CA ALA A 76 -3.97 -5.49 -13.89
C ALA A 76 -3.71 -6.52 -12.77
N VAL A 77 -3.65 -6.08 -11.51
CA VAL A 77 -3.51 -6.97 -10.34
C VAL A 77 -4.78 -7.78 -10.14
N LEU A 78 -5.95 -7.16 -10.27
CA LEU A 78 -7.24 -7.83 -10.13
C LEU A 78 -7.45 -8.87 -11.23
N GLU A 79 -7.10 -8.57 -12.48
CA GLU A 79 -7.16 -9.50 -13.62
C GLU A 79 -6.30 -10.74 -13.39
N GLN A 80 -5.06 -10.56 -12.92
CA GLN A 80 -4.18 -11.68 -12.62
C GLN A 80 -4.72 -12.56 -11.48
N LYS A 81 -5.27 -11.95 -10.42
CA LYS A 81 -5.90 -12.68 -9.31
C LYS A 81 -7.15 -13.44 -9.76
N ALA A 82 -8.01 -12.79 -10.53
CA ALA A 82 -9.22 -13.36 -11.13
C ALA A 82 -8.89 -14.60 -11.96
N LYS A 83 -7.92 -14.49 -12.88
CA LYS A 83 -7.43 -15.61 -13.70
C LYS A 83 -6.90 -16.77 -12.87
N LYS A 84 -6.09 -16.48 -11.85
CA LYS A 84 -5.48 -17.53 -11.01
C LYS A 84 -6.50 -18.26 -10.14
N ALA A 85 -7.54 -17.57 -9.65
CA ALA A 85 -8.53 -18.15 -8.75
C ALA A 85 -9.81 -18.64 -9.47
N GLY A 86 -9.93 -18.44 -10.79
CA GLY A 86 -11.14 -18.76 -11.53
C GLY A 86 -12.35 -17.93 -11.12
N LYS A 87 -12.15 -16.66 -10.73
CA LYS A 87 -13.21 -15.71 -10.34
C LYS A 87 -13.30 -14.56 -11.33
N SER A 88 -14.36 -13.77 -11.27
CA SER A 88 -14.46 -12.54 -12.05
C SER A 88 -13.63 -11.40 -11.45
N VAL A 89 -13.22 -10.45 -12.30
CA VAL A 89 -12.56 -9.21 -11.86
C VAL A 89 -13.49 -8.38 -10.97
N ALA A 90 -14.80 -8.37 -11.27
CA ALA A 90 -15.80 -7.64 -10.50
C ALA A 90 -15.90 -8.14 -9.05
N GLU A 91 -15.94 -9.46 -8.83
CA GLU A 91 -15.96 -10.04 -7.48
C GLU A 91 -14.69 -9.67 -6.68
N TYR A 92 -13.53 -9.68 -7.33
CA TYR A 92 -12.29 -9.24 -6.70
C TYR A 92 -12.29 -7.74 -6.39
N ARG A 93 -12.80 -6.91 -7.30
CA ARG A 93 -12.91 -5.47 -7.08
C ARG A 93 -13.79 -5.18 -5.87
N GLU A 94 -14.96 -5.81 -5.75
CA GLU A 94 -15.85 -5.60 -4.60
C GLU A 94 -15.22 -6.09 -3.28
N TYR A 95 -14.53 -7.23 -3.32
CA TYR A 95 -13.77 -7.72 -2.16
C TYR A 95 -12.73 -6.70 -1.67
N TYR A 96 -11.89 -6.18 -2.58
CA TYR A 96 -10.86 -5.21 -2.23
C TYR A 96 -11.42 -3.81 -1.93
N LYS A 97 -12.55 -3.43 -2.54
CA LYS A 97 -13.24 -2.17 -2.25
C LYS A 97 -13.72 -2.14 -0.82
N LYS A 98 -14.26 -3.27 -0.32
CA LYS A 98 -14.59 -3.43 1.10
C LYS A 98 -13.35 -3.43 1.99
N GLY A 99 -12.27 -4.06 1.56
CA GLY A 99 -11.04 -4.22 2.34
C GLY A 99 -10.19 -2.95 2.46
N TYR A 100 -10.14 -2.13 1.43
CA TYR A 100 -9.30 -0.93 1.37
C TYR A 100 -10.05 0.37 1.67
N ALA A 101 -11.38 0.35 1.74
CA ALA A 101 -12.16 1.55 2.04
C ALA A 101 -11.72 2.20 3.36
N THR A 102 -11.21 3.42 3.25
CA THR A 102 -10.82 4.31 4.35
C THR A 102 -10.81 5.75 3.85
N ASP A 103 -11.04 6.69 4.76
CA ASP A 103 -10.85 8.13 4.61
C ASP A 103 -9.45 8.60 5.05
N VAL A 104 -8.66 7.73 5.68
CA VAL A 104 -7.26 7.99 6.00
C VAL A 104 -6.42 7.87 4.73
N GLU A 105 -5.89 8.99 4.24
CA GLU A 105 -5.10 9.00 3.01
C GLU A 105 -3.63 8.66 3.26
N GLN A 106 -3.10 9.08 4.42
CA GLN A 106 -1.72 8.88 4.81
C GLN A 106 -1.62 8.57 6.31
N ILE A 107 -0.67 7.70 6.65
CA ILE A 107 -0.24 7.45 8.02
C ILE A 107 1.25 7.80 8.14
N GLY A 108 1.59 8.67 9.09
CA GLY A 108 2.98 8.95 9.49
C GLY A 108 3.30 8.24 10.79
N ILE A 109 4.47 7.61 10.89
CA ILE A 109 4.91 6.92 12.11
C ILE A 109 6.36 7.29 12.38
N GLU A 110 6.63 7.94 13.51
CA GLU A 110 7.95 8.34 13.98
C GLU A 110 7.94 8.49 15.51
N ASP A 111 9.01 8.12 16.21
CA ASP A 111 9.16 8.33 17.66
C ASP A 111 7.99 7.80 18.54
N ASN A 112 7.37 6.69 18.12
CA ASN A 112 6.15 6.09 18.69
C ASN A 112 4.89 6.97 18.60
N VAL A 113 4.90 7.99 17.77
CA VAL A 113 3.72 8.76 17.39
C VAL A 113 3.18 8.20 16.09
N MET A 114 1.87 7.94 16.05
CA MET A 114 1.16 7.68 14.79
C MET A 114 0.28 8.88 14.46
N GLU A 115 0.42 9.39 13.24
CA GLU A 115 -0.38 10.46 12.67
C GLU A 115 -1.29 9.90 11.57
N PHE A 116 -2.56 10.31 11.58
CA PHE A 116 -3.57 9.94 10.60
C PHE A 116 -4.03 11.20 9.87
N HIS A 117 -3.80 11.25 8.56
CA HIS A 117 -4.22 12.36 7.70
C HIS A 117 -5.57 12.03 7.05
N ILE A 118 -6.56 12.89 7.27
CA ILE A 118 -7.93 12.78 6.75
C ILE A 118 -8.33 14.15 6.19
N GLY A 119 -8.25 14.31 4.87
CA GLY A 119 -8.47 15.59 4.20
C GLY A 119 -7.50 16.66 4.70
N THR A 120 -8.04 17.69 5.37
CA THR A 120 -7.25 18.77 5.99
C THR A 120 -6.98 18.55 7.48
N THR A 121 -7.47 17.44 8.05
CA THR A 121 -7.33 17.11 9.48
C THR A 121 -6.19 16.13 9.69
N VAL A 122 -5.41 16.35 10.75
CA VAL A 122 -4.38 15.41 11.22
C VAL A 122 -4.68 15.09 12.68
N ASN A 123 -4.84 13.80 12.98
CA ASN A 123 -4.95 13.31 14.35
C ASN A 123 -3.68 12.55 14.70
N ALA A 124 -3.14 12.78 15.89
CA ALA A 124 -1.90 12.17 16.33
C ALA A 124 -2.02 11.71 17.79
N CYS A 125 -1.33 10.62 18.11
CA CYS A 125 -1.13 10.20 19.49
C CYS A 125 0.20 9.48 19.65
N LYS A 126 0.78 9.58 20.84
CA LYS A 126 1.85 8.69 21.25
C LYS A 126 1.26 7.36 21.73
N TYR A 127 1.58 6.30 21.02
CA TYR A 127 1.01 4.97 21.28
C TYR A 127 1.93 4.13 22.17
N ALA A 128 1.31 3.43 23.13
CA ALA A 128 1.98 2.43 23.95
C ALA A 128 1.68 1.02 23.42
N TYR A 129 2.70 0.16 23.39
CA TYR A 129 2.51 -1.25 23.02
C TYR A 129 1.69 -2.00 24.07
N SER A 130 0.73 -2.80 23.62
CA SER A 130 -0.23 -3.54 24.46
C SER A 130 -0.23 -5.06 24.14
N GLY A 131 0.91 -5.57 23.67
CA GLY A 131 1.10 -6.98 23.33
C GLY A 131 0.61 -7.35 21.94
N TYR A 132 0.56 -8.66 21.65
CA TYR A 132 0.03 -9.19 20.40
C TYR A 132 -1.11 -10.19 20.64
N LYS A 133 -1.90 -10.44 19.59
CA LYS A 133 -2.91 -11.50 19.55
C LYS A 133 -2.71 -12.37 18.33
N ILE A 134 -2.65 -13.68 18.54
CA ILE A 134 -2.63 -14.68 17.49
C ILE A 134 -4.09 -15.03 17.15
N LEU A 135 -4.45 -14.89 15.88
CA LEU A 135 -5.76 -15.24 15.34
C LEU A 135 -5.63 -16.49 14.48
N THR A 136 -6.60 -17.39 14.56
CA THR A 136 -6.75 -18.51 13.64
C THR A 136 -7.96 -18.26 12.74
N TYR A 137 -7.75 -18.24 11.43
CA TYR A 137 -8.80 -18.04 10.44
C TYR A 137 -9.54 -19.36 10.15
N ALA A 138 -10.73 -19.26 9.54
CA ALA A 138 -11.51 -20.44 9.16
C ALA A 138 -10.76 -21.41 8.23
N SER A 139 -9.75 -20.93 7.49
CA SER A 139 -8.88 -21.76 6.65
C SER A 139 -7.83 -22.56 7.43
N GLY A 140 -7.72 -22.37 8.75
CA GLY A 140 -6.66 -22.92 9.59
C GLY A 140 -5.35 -22.12 9.57
N LYS A 141 -5.21 -21.16 8.63
CA LYS A 141 -4.08 -20.22 8.64
C LYS A 141 -4.16 -19.30 9.86
N LYS A 142 -3.00 -18.84 10.32
CA LYS A 142 -2.90 -17.89 11.44
C LYS A 142 -2.41 -16.52 11.00
N GLY A 143 -2.66 -15.52 11.82
CA GLY A 143 -2.10 -14.18 11.69
C GLY A 143 -1.86 -13.56 13.06
N VAL A 144 -0.92 -12.64 13.15
CA VAL A 144 -0.60 -11.91 14.39
C VAL A 144 -1.06 -10.46 14.27
N ARG A 145 -1.77 -9.97 15.26
CA ARG A 145 -2.09 -8.54 15.43
C ARG A 145 -1.22 -7.98 16.53
N TYR A 146 -0.50 -6.89 16.27
CA TYR A 146 0.24 -6.12 17.27
C TYR A 146 -0.65 -4.98 17.74
N LEU A 147 -0.85 -4.87 19.05
CA LEU A 147 -1.80 -3.95 19.64
C LEU A 147 -1.05 -2.74 20.19
N PHE A 148 -1.59 -1.56 19.89
CA PHE A 148 -1.09 -0.28 20.35
C PHE A 148 -2.27 0.53 20.88
N GLU A 149 -2.07 1.24 21.98
CA GLU A 149 -3.11 2.02 22.64
C GLU A 149 -2.66 3.47 22.81
N CYS A 150 -3.52 4.40 22.40
CA CYS A 150 -3.34 5.82 22.68
C CYS A 150 -3.72 6.10 24.13
N GLN A 151 -2.76 6.56 24.94
CA GLN A 151 -2.99 6.83 26.37
C GLN A 151 -3.37 8.29 26.66
N GLN A 152 -3.47 9.12 25.62
CA GLN A 152 -3.83 10.53 25.73
C GLN A 152 -5.35 10.67 25.64
N ALA A 153 -5.99 11.03 26.76
CA ALA A 153 -7.44 11.12 26.87
C ALA A 153 -8.07 12.22 25.99
N ASP A 154 -7.27 13.19 25.55
CA ASP A 154 -7.66 14.32 24.71
C ASP A 154 -7.28 14.15 23.23
N SER A 155 -6.64 13.03 22.88
CA SER A 155 -6.42 12.67 21.46
C SER A 155 -7.77 12.40 20.78
N LYS A 156 -7.89 12.82 19.52
CA LYS A 156 -9.13 12.83 18.74
C LYS A 156 -9.23 11.65 17.79
#